data_AF-A0A7C0XA18-F1
#
_entry.id   AF-A0A7C0XA18-F1
#
_cell.length_a   1.000
_cell.length_b   1.000
_cell.length_c   1.000
_cell.angle_alpha   90.00
_cell.angle_beta   90.00
_cell.angle_gamma   90.00
#
_symmetry.space_group_name_H-M   'P 1'
#
loop_
_entity.id
_entity.type
_entity.pdbx_description
1 polymer ?
#
loop_
_entity_poly.entity_id
_entity_poly.type
_entity_poly.pdbx_seq_one_letter_code
_entity_poly.pdbx_strand_id
1 'polypeptide(L)'
;MVIKKNDTKPQYTKGILASFNNKTGPLYVISRAFFAFDTSIIDDNAVILKVELCIHGCGANESSVCVVAWTDGEDGVDYDDYGCVGEVNFGNTSSWISDGYNVIKLNDKGITYINKTGYTYLACREYEHDFLGNPPSGKRLDENRNGLYFADEPGTDRDPYLSITYIVNSKSQDNSVKDSSSTPAFSFTSWVIAVIILLAISRRILR
;
A
#
# COMPACT_ATOMS: atom_id res chain seq x y z
N MET A 1 -2.31 -8.96 -29.67
CA MET A 1 -2.12 -9.01 -28.21
C MET A 1 -1.12 -7.92 -27.85
N VAL A 2 -1.59 -6.77 -27.37
CA VAL A 2 -0.70 -5.67 -26.99
C VAL A 2 -0.21 -5.99 -25.57
N ILE A 3 1.02 -6.47 -25.46
CA ILE A 3 1.72 -6.49 -24.17
C ILE A 3 1.97 -5.02 -23.85
N LYS A 4 1.11 -4.43 -23.02
CA LYS A 4 1.39 -3.11 -22.45
C LYS A 4 2.61 -3.29 -21.57
N LYS A 5 3.70 -2.64 -21.97
CA LYS A 5 4.88 -2.44 -21.13
C LYS A 5 4.38 -1.76 -19.86
N ASN A 6 4.40 -2.47 -18.73
CA ASN A 6 4.15 -1.86 -17.42
C ASN A 6 5.37 -0.99 -17.13
N ASP A 7 5.34 0.25 -17.62
CA ASP A 7 6.27 1.27 -17.18
C ASP A 7 5.94 1.56 -15.72
N THR A 8 6.67 0.88 -14.82
CA THR A 8 6.70 1.18 -13.40
C THR A 8 7.21 2.62 -13.26
N LYS A 9 6.34 3.54 -12.85
CA LYS A 9 6.74 4.90 -12.49
C LYS A 9 6.54 5.05 -10.98
N PRO A 10 7.61 5.24 -10.20
CA PRO A 10 7.48 5.46 -8.77
C PRO A 10 6.70 6.74 -8.51
N GLN A 11 5.79 6.72 -7.53
CA GLN A 11 5.25 7.93 -6.93
C GLN A 11 5.68 8.04 -5.47
N TYR A 12 6.09 9.26 -5.16
CA TYR A 12 6.75 9.74 -3.95
C TYR A 12 5.77 9.83 -2.77
N THR A 13 6.24 9.58 -1.54
CA THR A 13 6.10 10.47 -0.35
C THR A 13 6.90 9.95 0.86
N LYS A 14 7.73 10.85 1.40
CA LYS A 14 8.43 10.91 2.70
C LYS A 14 8.49 9.66 3.60
N GLY A 15 9.70 9.13 3.77
CA GLY A 15 10.12 8.64 5.08
C GLY A 15 10.87 9.76 5.79
N ILE A 16 10.23 10.46 6.71
CA ILE A 16 10.89 11.44 7.59
C ILE A 16 10.61 10.99 9.00
N LEU A 17 11.46 10.15 9.57
CA LEU A 17 11.86 10.20 10.99
C LEU A 17 12.66 8.95 11.36
N ALA A 18 13.87 9.17 11.87
CA ALA A 18 14.49 8.28 12.84
C ALA A 18 14.20 8.90 14.21
N SER A 19 13.35 8.26 15.01
CA SER A 19 13.12 8.69 16.40
C SER A 19 14.09 7.98 17.33
N PHE A 20 14.53 8.69 18.38
CA PHE A 20 15.54 8.25 19.34
C PHE A 20 14.85 7.87 20.65
N ASN A 21 15.02 6.64 21.13
CA ASN A 21 14.71 6.33 22.52
C ASN A 21 15.70 5.30 23.11
N ASN A 22 16.09 5.51 24.36
CA ASN A 22 16.99 4.64 25.11
C ASN A 22 16.14 3.64 25.90
N LYS A 23 15.87 2.45 25.37
CA LYS A 23 15.21 1.41 26.17
C LYS A 23 16.23 0.75 27.11
N THR A 24 16.50 1.38 28.25
CA THR A 24 17.31 0.87 29.39
C THR A 24 18.76 0.44 29.08
N GLY A 25 19.58 1.44 28.75
CA GLY A 25 21.04 1.40 28.84
C GLY A 25 21.65 2.73 28.34
N PRO A 26 22.76 3.24 28.91
CA PRO A 26 23.33 4.53 28.52
C PRO A 26 24.07 4.54 27.15
N LEU A 27 23.96 3.47 26.34
CA LEU A 27 24.92 3.18 25.25
C LEU A 27 24.32 2.85 23.87
N TYR A 28 22.99 2.75 23.68
CA TYR A 28 22.44 2.38 22.37
C TYR A 28 21.21 3.20 21.99
N VAL A 29 21.03 3.37 20.69
CA VAL A 29 19.92 4.08 20.06
C VAL A 29 19.22 3.12 19.11
N ILE A 30 17.89 3.05 19.20
CA ILE A 30 17.06 2.35 18.21
C ILE A 30 16.47 3.38 17.27
N SER A 31 16.73 3.21 15.98
CA SER A 31 16.10 3.97 14.89
C SER A 31 15.22 3.05 14.06
N ARG A 32 14.08 3.55 13.60
CA ARG A 32 13.14 2.87 12.71
C ARG A 32 12.91 3.74 11.48
N ALA A 33 12.49 3.14 10.38
CA ALA A 33 12.13 3.87 9.17
C ALA A 33 10.69 3.54 8.76
N PHE A 34 9.96 4.52 8.24
CA PHE A 34 8.55 4.42 7.91
C PHE A 34 8.33 4.82 6.44
N PHE A 35 7.45 4.10 5.76
CA PHE A 35 7.21 4.25 4.33
C PHE A 35 5.71 4.15 4.02
N ALA A 36 5.21 5.09 3.21
CA ALA A 36 3.90 5.02 2.59
C ALA A 36 4.05 4.81 1.08
N PHE A 37 3.44 3.76 0.55
CA PHE A 37 3.44 3.46 -0.89
C PHE A 37 2.02 3.53 -1.43
N ASP A 38 1.76 4.37 -2.43
CA ASP A 38 0.48 4.36 -3.14
C ASP A 38 0.39 3.08 -4.00
N THR A 39 -0.42 2.13 -3.53
CA THR A 39 -0.68 0.86 -4.19
C THR A 39 -2.07 0.79 -4.81
N SER A 40 -2.79 1.93 -4.90
CA SER A 40 -4.15 2.03 -5.44
C SER A 40 -4.28 1.68 -6.93
N ILE A 41 -3.15 1.60 -7.63
CA ILE A 41 -3.08 1.16 -9.03
C ILE A 41 -3.32 -0.35 -9.21
N ILE A 42 -3.30 -1.13 -8.12
CA ILE A 42 -3.50 -2.57 -8.18
C ILE A 42 -5.00 -2.86 -8.16
N ASP A 43 -5.52 -3.49 -9.21
CA ASP A 43 -6.93 -3.87 -9.24
C ASP A 43 -7.31 -4.73 -8.01
N ASP A 44 -8.48 -4.48 -7.43
CA ASP A 44 -8.93 -5.21 -6.24
C ASP A 44 -9.09 -6.72 -6.48
N ASN A 45 -9.30 -7.14 -7.72
CA ASN A 45 -9.35 -8.56 -8.10
C ASN A 45 -7.99 -9.15 -8.51
N ALA A 46 -6.90 -8.39 -8.39
CA ALA A 46 -5.56 -8.88 -8.67
C ALA A 46 -5.10 -9.89 -7.61
N VAL A 47 -4.34 -10.89 -8.06
CA VAL A 47 -3.62 -11.83 -7.21
C VAL A 47 -2.15 -11.43 -7.20
N ILE A 48 -1.66 -11.02 -6.03
CA ILE A 48 -0.27 -10.65 -5.82
C ILE A 48 0.57 -11.93 -5.70
N LEU A 49 1.63 -12.04 -6.50
CA LEU A 49 2.51 -13.19 -6.57
C LEU A 49 3.82 -12.98 -5.80
N LYS A 50 4.33 -11.74 -5.82
CA LYS A 50 5.61 -11.38 -5.22
C LYS A 50 5.61 -9.90 -4.86
N VAL A 51 6.16 -9.57 -3.70
CA VAL A 51 6.40 -8.20 -3.26
C VAL A 51 7.83 -8.09 -2.73
N GLU A 52 8.55 -7.06 -3.17
CA GLU A 52 9.93 -6.79 -2.77
C GLU A 52 10.04 -5.31 -2.36
N LEU A 53 10.41 -5.06 -1.10
CA LEU A 53 10.80 -3.73 -0.65
C LEU A 53 12.28 -3.54 -0.96
N CYS A 54 12.59 -2.53 -1.76
CA CYS A 54 13.93 -2.19 -2.18
C CYS A 54 14.35 -0.87 -1.52
N ILE A 55 15.39 -0.92 -0.69
CA ILE A 55 15.91 0.24 0.03
C ILE A 55 17.40 0.40 -0.27
N HIS A 56 17.82 1.58 -0.75
CA HIS A 56 19.24 1.83 -0.97
C HIS A 56 19.94 2.12 0.34
N GLY A 57 20.93 1.29 0.71
CA GLY A 57 21.70 1.52 1.92
C GLY A 57 22.68 2.68 1.78
N CYS A 58 23.05 3.27 2.92
CA CYS A 58 24.11 4.25 3.07
C CYS A 58 24.81 4.02 4.42
N GLY A 59 26.14 4.18 4.47
CA GLY A 59 26.89 3.92 5.71
C GLY A 59 26.73 2.47 6.20
N ALA A 60 27.26 2.20 7.40
CA ALA A 60 27.35 0.92 8.14
C ALA A 60 26.51 -0.29 7.66
N ASN A 61 27.11 -1.49 7.74
CA ASN A 61 26.58 -2.74 7.20
C ASN A 61 26.41 -3.85 8.26
N GLU A 62 26.07 -3.47 9.49
CA GLU A 62 26.39 -4.30 10.65
C GLU A 62 25.22 -5.17 11.16
N SER A 63 23.99 -4.92 10.72
CA SER A 63 22.80 -5.64 11.19
C SER A 63 21.79 -6.00 10.10
N SER A 64 20.92 -6.97 10.41
CA SER A 64 19.76 -7.36 9.60
C SER A 64 18.60 -6.42 9.86
N VAL A 65 17.83 -6.09 8.83
CA VAL A 65 16.66 -5.22 8.91
C VAL A 65 15.43 -6.02 8.51
N CYS A 66 14.38 -5.92 9.31
CA CYS A 66 13.09 -6.54 9.04
C CYS A 66 12.02 -5.52 8.66
N VAL A 67 11.03 -5.97 7.89
CA VAL A 67 9.85 -5.19 7.52
C VAL A 67 8.66 -5.63 8.37
N VAL A 68 7.91 -4.66 8.86
CA VAL A 68 6.66 -4.84 9.62
C VAL A 68 5.60 -3.84 9.14
N ALA A 69 4.38 -3.98 9.62
CA ALA A 69 3.35 -2.97 9.42
C ALA A 69 3.70 -1.66 10.13
N TRP A 70 3.40 -0.53 9.49
CA TRP A 70 3.26 0.75 10.19
C TRP A 70 1.77 0.93 10.49
N THR A 71 1.40 0.90 11.76
CA THR A 71 -0.01 0.72 12.17
C THR A 71 -0.83 2.01 12.19
N ASP A 72 -0.20 3.16 12.02
CA ASP A 72 -0.83 4.48 12.15
C ASP A 72 -0.61 5.40 10.94
N GLY A 73 -0.03 4.89 9.84
CA GLY A 73 0.45 5.78 8.77
C GLY A 73 -0.60 6.58 7.97
N GLU A 74 -1.89 6.44 8.27
CA GLU A 74 -2.97 7.14 7.57
C GLU A 74 -2.99 8.65 7.84
N ASP A 75 -2.50 9.11 8.99
CA ASP A 75 -2.42 10.54 9.35
C ASP A 75 -1.10 11.22 8.94
N GLY A 76 -0.14 10.43 8.44
CA GLY A 76 1.17 10.86 7.97
C GLY A 76 2.23 10.82 9.06
N VAL A 77 3.51 10.86 8.67
CA VAL A 77 4.60 10.60 9.63
C VAL A 77 4.69 11.69 10.71
N ASP A 78 4.67 11.27 11.97
CA ASP A 78 4.93 12.09 13.15
C ASP A 78 5.81 11.39 14.21
N TYR A 79 5.96 12.00 15.39
CA TYR A 79 6.84 11.50 16.44
C TYR A 79 6.26 10.28 17.18
N ASP A 80 4.93 10.18 17.29
CA ASP A 80 4.22 9.14 18.02
C ASP A 80 4.27 7.81 17.26
N ASP A 81 4.47 7.86 15.93
CA ASP A 81 4.70 6.71 15.06
C ASP A 81 5.81 5.77 15.50
N TYR A 82 6.77 6.25 16.28
CA TYR A 82 7.85 5.40 16.81
C TYR A 82 7.28 4.13 17.45
N GLY A 83 6.18 4.24 18.21
CA GLY A 83 5.51 3.11 18.84
C GLY A 83 4.58 2.32 17.91
N CYS A 84 4.18 2.89 16.79
CA CYS A 84 3.16 2.39 15.87
C CYS A 84 3.71 1.39 14.84
N VAL A 85 4.43 0.39 15.32
CA VAL A 85 4.98 -0.68 14.49
C VAL A 85 4.43 -2.04 14.87
N GLY A 86 4.16 -2.86 13.86
CA GLY A 86 3.65 -4.21 14.06
C GLY A 86 4.69 -5.18 14.65
N GLU A 87 4.18 -6.29 15.18
CA GLU A 87 4.97 -7.41 15.71
C GLU A 87 5.12 -8.56 14.70
N VAL A 88 4.45 -8.48 13.55
CA VAL A 88 4.53 -9.51 12.49
C VAL A 88 5.65 -9.17 11.53
N ASN A 89 6.63 -10.07 11.42
CA ASN A 89 7.71 -9.96 10.45
C ASN A 89 7.21 -10.32 9.03
N PHE A 90 7.37 -9.39 8.10
CA PHE A 90 7.08 -9.57 6.68
C PHE A 90 8.27 -10.03 5.85
N GLY A 91 9.50 -9.90 6.34
CA GLY A 91 10.71 -10.32 5.66
C GLY A 91 11.94 -9.57 6.19
N ASN A 92 13.13 -10.13 5.97
CA ASN A 92 14.39 -9.57 6.45
C ASN A 92 15.44 -9.47 5.34
N THR A 93 16.42 -8.58 5.53
CA THR A 93 17.71 -8.68 4.81
C THR A 93 18.55 -9.83 5.38
N SER A 94 19.30 -10.53 4.53
CA SER A 94 20.32 -11.50 4.97
C SER A 94 21.61 -10.83 5.44
N SER A 95 21.93 -9.69 4.84
CA SER A 95 23.08 -8.83 5.12
C SER A 95 22.75 -7.43 4.61
N TRP A 96 23.29 -6.39 5.23
CA TRP A 96 23.10 -5.03 4.75
C TRP A 96 24.16 -4.65 3.71
N ILE A 97 23.72 -4.01 2.64
CA ILE A 97 24.54 -3.43 1.59
C ILE A 97 24.55 -1.92 1.82
N SER A 98 25.73 -1.35 2.05
CA SER A 98 25.93 0.08 2.36
C SER A 98 25.95 0.99 1.15
N ASP A 99 26.06 0.43 -0.06
CA ASP A 99 26.06 1.16 -1.33
C ASP A 99 25.38 0.29 -2.41
N GLY A 100 24.05 0.30 -2.38
CA GLY A 100 23.20 -0.47 -3.28
C GLY A 100 21.85 -0.79 -2.64
N TYR A 101 20.95 -1.37 -3.45
CA TYR A 101 19.63 -1.78 -2.99
C TYR A 101 19.68 -3.06 -2.16
N ASN A 102 19.24 -2.95 -0.92
CA ASN A 102 18.82 -4.06 -0.07
C ASN A 102 17.42 -4.47 -0.50
N VAL A 103 17.27 -5.73 -0.93
CA VAL A 103 16.00 -6.28 -1.40
C VAL A 103 15.42 -7.19 -0.32
N ILE A 104 14.32 -6.76 0.29
CA ILE A 104 13.57 -7.54 1.27
C ILE A 104 12.37 -8.17 0.57
N LYS A 105 12.41 -9.48 0.39
CA LYS A 105 11.29 -10.26 -0.16
C LYS A 105 10.24 -10.43 0.92
N LEU A 106 9.03 -9.96 0.66
CA LEU A 106 7.92 -10.13 1.59
C LEU A 106 7.40 -11.57 1.53
N ASN A 107 7.15 -12.15 2.70
CA ASN A 107 6.52 -13.44 2.88
C ASN A 107 4.99 -13.34 2.70
N ASP A 108 4.27 -14.47 2.82
CA ASP A 108 2.82 -14.52 2.63
C ASP A 108 2.02 -13.55 3.51
N LYS A 109 2.52 -13.26 4.73
CA LYS A 109 1.90 -12.28 5.63
C LYS A 109 2.07 -10.87 5.08
N GLY A 110 3.28 -10.53 4.62
CA GLY A 110 3.55 -9.25 3.96
C GLY A 110 2.77 -9.07 2.66
N ILE A 111 2.67 -10.12 1.84
CA ILE A 111 1.88 -10.10 0.59
C ILE A 111 0.40 -9.84 0.89
N THR A 112 -0.16 -10.50 1.91
CA THR A 112 -1.55 -10.32 2.32
C THR A 112 -1.82 -8.91 2.88
N TYR A 113 -0.80 -8.25 3.42
CA TYR A 113 -0.92 -6.92 4.02
C TYR A 113 -1.02 -5.78 2.98
N ILE A 114 -0.66 -6.01 1.72
CA ILE A 114 -0.71 -4.98 0.68
C ILE A 114 -2.14 -4.47 0.43
N ASN A 115 -2.33 -3.15 0.54
CA ASN A 115 -3.60 -2.49 0.29
C ASN A 115 -3.76 -2.17 -1.20
N LYS A 116 -4.55 -2.97 -1.92
CA LYS A 116 -4.75 -2.80 -3.37
C LYS A 116 -5.53 -1.53 -3.76
N THR A 117 -6.31 -0.96 -2.84
CA THR A 117 -7.21 0.16 -3.14
C THR A 117 -6.76 1.49 -2.54
N GLY A 118 -5.54 1.56 -2.00
CA GLY A 118 -5.03 2.74 -1.31
C GLY A 118 -3.54 2.62 -1.03
N TYR A 119 -3.11 3.25 0.07
CA TYR A 119 -1.73 3.22 0.50
C TYR A 119 -1.41 1.95 1.30
N THR A 120 -0.21 1.42 1.10
CA THR A 120 0.40 0.40 1.94
C THR A 120 1.45 1.08 2.84
N TYR A 121 1.32 0.89 4.15
CA TYR A 121 2.18 1.51 5.17
C TYR A 121 3.12 0.47 5.80
N LEU A 122 4.43 0.64 5.60
CA LEU A 122 5.45 -0.29 6.07
C LEU A 122 6.44 0.42 6.98
N ALA A 123 6.95 -0.30 7.98
CA ALA A 123 8.07 0.14 8.78
C ALA A 123 9.23 -0.85 8.69
N CYS A 124 10.45 -0.35 8.86
CA CYS A 124 11.67 -1.14 9.00
C CYS A 124 12.22 -1.02 10.42
N ARG A 125 12.62 -2.16 10.98
CA ARG A 125 13.23 -2.29 12.30
C ARG A 125 14.54 -3.05 12.16
N GLU A 126 15.50 -2.76 13.03
CA GLU A 126 16.65 -3.65 13.20
C GLU A 126 16.14 -4.98 13.79
N TYR A 127 16.61 -6.10 13.26
CA TYR A 127 15.97 -7.39 13.51
C TYR A 127 16.31 -7.98 14.88
N GLU A 128 17.57 -7.95 15.30
CA GLU A 128 18.04 -8.70 16.48
C GLU A 128 17.69 -7.98 17.78
N HIS A 129 17.96 -6.69 17.85
CA HIS A 129 17.87 -5.89 19.07
C HIS A 129 16.56 -5.15 19.19
N ASP A 130 16.08 -4.56 18.09
CA ASP A 130 14.79 -3.89 18.10
C ASP A 130 13.64 -4.90 17.98
N PHE A 131 13.55 -5.67 16.90
CA PHE A 131 12.42 -6.56 16.65
C PHE A 131 12.35 -7.75 17.62
N LEU A 132 13.43 -8.52 17.79
CA LEU A 132 13.45 -9.65 18.74
C LEU A 132 13.63 -9.21 20.21
N GLY A 133 14.09 -7.98 20.44
CA GLY A 133 14.27 -7.43 21.79
C GLY A 133 15.52 -7.92 22.51
N ASN A 134 16.52 -8.45 21.80
CA ASN A 134 17.76 -8.89 22.41
C ASN A 134 18.67 -7.69 22.73
N PRO A 135 19.23 -7.55 23.94
CA PRO A 135 20.08 -6.41 24.24
C PRO A 135 21.39 -6.43 23.42
N PRO A 136 21.88 -5.29 22.91
CA PRO A 136 23.20 -5.22 22.28
C PRO A 136 24.32 -5.59 23.26
N SER A 137 25.30 -6.38 22.81
CA SER A 137 26.50 -6.74 23.59
C SER A 137 27.69 -5.80 23.35
N GLY A 138 27.52 -4.81 22.48
CA GLY A 138 28.56 -3.91 22.01
C GLY A 138 29.09 -2.96 23.08
N LYS A 139 30.35 -2.54 22.92
CA LYS A 139 30.98 -1.53 23.80
C LYS A 139 30.97 -0.13 23.20
N ARG A 140 30.60 0.01 21.92
CA ARG A 140 30.60 1.28 21.21
C ARG A 140 29.18 1.67 20.76
N LEU A 141 28.95 2.98 20.66
CA LEU A 141 27.66 3.55 20.25
C LEU A 141 27.35 3.30 18.77
N ASP A 142 28.36 2.96 17.96
CA ASP A 142 28.30 2.89 16.49
C ASP A 142 28.05 1.50 15.92
N GLU A 143 27.98 0.47 16.77
CA GLU A 143 27.74 -0.92 16.37
C GLU A 143 26.27 -1.15 15.94
N ASN A 144 26.05 -2.00 14.95
CA ASN A 144 24.72 -2.44 14.45
C ASN A 144 23.88 -1.31 13.86
N ARG A 145 24.54 -0.45 13.07
CA ARG A 145 23.86 0.61 12.33
C ARG A 145 23.62 0.20 10.88
N ASN A 146 22.45 0.57 10.38
CA ASN A 146 22.12 0.56 8.97
C ASN A 146 21.59 1.94 8.61
N GLY A 147 22.26 2.63 7.69
CA GLY A 147 21.72 3.86 7.10
C GLY A 147 21.06 3.56 5.76
N LEU A 148 20.11 4.41 5.36
CA LEU A 148 19.44 4.33 4.08
C LEU A 148 19.20 5.72 3.47
N TYR A 149 19.02 5.76 2.16
CA TYR A 149 18.56 6.94 1.45
C TYR A 149 17.03 7.01 1.44
N PHE A 150 16.50 8.20 1.68
CA PHE A 150 15.07 8.49 1.65
C PHE A 150 14.70 9.26 0.39
N ALA A 151 13.41 9.27 0.05
CA ALA A 151 12.86 9.88 -1.17
C ALA A 151 13.05 11.41 -1.27
N ASP A 152 13.49 12.06 -0.19
CA ASP A 152 13.68 13.51 -0.10
C ASP A 152 15.12 13.94 -0.45
N GLU A 153 15.91 13.06 -1.10
CA GLU A 153 17.26 13.35 -1.60
C GLU A 153 17.19 13.74 -3.10
N PRO A 154 16.91 15.02 -3.42
CA PRO A 154 16.67 15.46 -4.79
C PRO A 154 17.89 15.20 -5.69
N GLY A 155 17.63 14.61 -6.85
CA GLY A 155 18.66 14.35 -7.86
C GLY A 155 19.39 13.01 -7.68
N THR A 156 18.90 12.12 -6.82
CA THR A 156 19.39 10.73 -6.71
C THR A 156 18.44 9.74 -7.37
N ASP A 157 18.95 8.57 -7.74
CA ASP A 157 18.21 7.40 -8.23
C ASP A 157 18.06 6.33 -7.13
N ARG A 158 18.15 6.74 -5.86
CA ARG A 158 18.31 5.86 -4.68
C ARG A 158 17.06 5.72 -3.83
N ASP A 159 15.94 6.24 -4.32
CA ASP A 159 14.68 6.25 -3.60
C ASP A 159 14.23 4.82 -3.24
N PRO A 160 13.68 4.61 -2.04
CA PRO A 160 13.02 3.36 -1.68
C PRO A 160 11.82 3.10 -2.59
N TYR A 161 11.61 1.84 -2.99
CA TYR A 161 10.47 1.46 -3.80
C TYR A 161 9.93 0.08 -3.46
N LEU A 162 8.64 -0.14 -3.75
CA LEU A 162 7.97 -1.43 -3.62
C LEU A 162 7.75 -2.04 -5.02
N SER A 163 8.39 -3.18 -5.29
CA SER A 163 8.22 -3.94 -6.53
C SER A 163 7.17 -5.01 -6.33
N ILE A 164 6.06 -4.92 -7.07
CA ILE A 164 4.92 -5.84 -6.94
C ILE A 164 4.69 -6.56 -8.27
N THR A 165 4.70 -7.89 -8.23
CA THR A 165 4.28 -8.75 -9.35
C THR A 165 2.89 -9.30 -9.07
N TYR A 166 1.93 -9.05 -9.95
CA TYR A 166 0.54 -9.50 -9.79
C TYR A 166 -0.07 -9.93 -11.12
N ILE A 167 -1.14 -10.73 -11.06
CA ILE A 167 -1.98 -11.08 -12.20
C ILE A 167 -3.36 -10.44 -12.03
N VAL A 168 -3.90 -9.88 -13.11
CA VAL A 168 -5.28 -9.38 -13.15
C VAL A 168 -6.15 -10.43 -13.83
N ASN A 169 -7.14 -10.93 -13.11
CA ASN A 169 -8.18 -11.73 -13.74
C ASN A 169 -9.10 -10.79 -14.49
N SER A 170 -9.00 -10.74 -15.82
CA SER A 170 -9.94 -9.97 -16.61
C SER A 170 -11.35 -10.48 -16.32
N LYS A 171 -12.28 -9.58 -15.97
CA LYS A 171 -13.70 -9.94 -16.02
C LYS A 171 -14.00 -10.40 -17.44
N SER A 172 -14.65 -11.55 -17.58
CA SER A 172 -15.25 -11.94 -18.87
C SER A 172 -16.05 -10.74 -19.36
N GLN A 173 -15.67 -10.19 -20.51
CA GLN A 173 -16.56 -9.32 -21.26
C GLN A 173 -17.78 -10.19 -21.58
N ASP A 174 -18.92 -9.84 -21.00
CA ASP A 174 -20.20 -10.38 -21.43
C ASP A 174 -20.37 -9.91 -22.88
N ASN A 175 -20.06 -10.79 -23.83
CA ASN A 175 -20.41 -10.59 -25.23
C ASN A 175 -21.93 -10.78 -25.36
N SER A 176 -22.72 -9.90 -24.75
CA SER A 176 -24.10 -9.72 -25.17
C SER A 176 -24.03 -9.06 -26.54
N VAL A 177 -23.97 -9.89 -27.58
CA VAL A 177 -24.23 -9.47 -28.95
C VAL A 177 -25.66 -8.94 -28.97
N LYS A 178 -25.82 -7.62 -28.92
CA LYS A 178 -27.05 -6.99 -29.41
C LYS A 178 -26.98 -7.10 -30.93
N ASP A 179 -27.52 -8.19 -31.46
CA ASP A 179 -27.90 -8.26 -32.86
C ASP A 179 -29.03 -7.25 -33.08
N SER A 180 -28.73 -6.16 -33.77
CA SER A 180 -29.72 -5.17 -34.19
C SER A 180 -29.71 -5.05 -35.71
N SER A 181 -30.35 -6.00 -36.38
CA SER A 181 -30.92 -5.86 -37.73
C SER A 181 -32.04 -6.89 -37.89
N SER A 182 -33.23 -6.66 -38.45
CA SER A 182 -33.95 -5.48 -38.95
C SER A 182 -35.39 -5.92 -39.27
N THR A 183 -36.46 -5.30 -38.74
CA THR A 183 -37.75 -5.10 -39.44
C THR A 183 -38.65 -4.14 -38.63
N PRO A 184 -39.35 -3.17 -39.25
CA PRO A 184 -40.34 -2.35 -38.56
C PRO A 184 -41.69 -3.08 -38.56
N ALA A 185 -42.37 -3.15 -37.41
CA ALA A 185 -43.78 -3.54 -37.35
C ALA A 185 -44.61 -2.36 -36.82
N PHE A 186 -45.18 -1.59 -37.74
CA PHE A 186 -46.33 -0.73 -37.48
C PHE A 186 -47.60 -1.60 -37.50
N SER A 187 -48.46 -1.50 -36.49
CA SER A 187 -49.88 -1.85 -36.63
C SER A 187 -50.76 -0.85 -35.88
N PHE A 188 -51.61 -0.13 -36.62
CA PHE A 188 -52.83 0.52 -36.13
C PHE A 188 -53.99 -0.49 -36.29
N THR A 189 -54.93 -0.65 -35.35
CA THR A 189 -56.12 0.18 -35.12
C THR A 189 -56.87 -0.42 -33.89
N SER A 190 -57.06 0.30 -32.77
CA SER A 190 -58.25 1.07 -32.33
C SER A 190 -59.59 0.31 -32.44
N TRP A 191 -60.37 0.10 -31.36
CA TRP A 191 -61.37 1.08 -30.87
C TRP A 191 -62.01 0.70 -29.49
N VAL A 192 -62.26 1.75 -28.66
CA VAL A 192 -63.30 1.96 -27.59
C VAL A 192 -63.21 1.15 -26.28
N ILE A 193 -63.41 1.67 -25.05
CA ILE A 193 -64.26 2.78 -24.55
C ILE A 193 -63.58 3.52 -23.37
N ALA A 194 -63.70 4.84 -23.39
CA ALA A 194 -63.35 5.77 -22.31
C ALA A 194 -64.43 5.82 -21.21
N VAL A 195 -64.02 5.99 -19.94
CA VAL A 195 -64.82 6.71 -18.95
C VAL A 195 -63.91 7.68 -18.20
N ILE A 196 -64.04 8.97 -18.55
CA ILE A 196 -63.59 10.11 -17.77
C ILE A 196 -64.87 10.74 -17.20
N ILE A 197 -65.00 10.90 -15.87
CA ILE A 197 -65.69 12.05 -15.28
C ILE A 197 -64.96 12.52 -14.01
N LEU A 198 -64.58 13.79 -14.08
CA LEU A 198 -64.04 14.72 -13.08
C LEU A 198 -64.93 14.86 -11.83
N LEU A 199 -64.36 15.25 -10.69
CA LEU A 199 -64.83 16.45 -9.97
C LEU A 199 -63.82 16.84 -8.87
N ALA A 200 -63.03 17.85 -9.18
CA ALA A 200 -62.54 18.78 -8.18
C ALA A 200 -63.67 19.79 -7.86
N ILE A 201 -63.74 20.23 -6.60
CA ILE A 201 -64.05 21.60 -6.12
C ILE A 201 -64.95 21.63 -4.87
N SER A 202 -64.40 22.32 -3.87
CA SER A 202 -65.04 23.10 -2.80
C SER A 202 -65.52 22.43 -1.51
N ARG A 203 -64.81 22.79 -0.43
CA ARG A 203 -65.28 22.92 0.96
C ARG A 203 -66.70 23.49 1.05
N ARG A 204 -67.56 22.96 1.94
CA ARG A 204 -68.16 23.66 3.11
C ARG A 204 -69.39 22.93 3.71
N ILE A 205 -69.43 22.93 5.05
CA ILE A 205 -70.60 23.00 5.95
C ILE A 205 -71.29 21.68 6.36
N LEU A 206 -70.97 21.27 7.60
CA LEU A 206 -71.82 20.83 8.72
C LEU A 206 -73.19 20.19 8.40
N ARG A 207 -73.34 18.92 8.81
CA ARG A 207 -74.29 18.52 9.86
C ARG A 207 -73.62 17.52 10.79
#